data_AF-A0A938C5S7-F1
#
_entry.id   AF-A0A938C5S7-F1
#
_cell.length_a   1.000
_cell.length_b   1.000
_cell.length_c   1.000
_cell.angle_alpha   90.00
_cell.angle_beta   90.00
_cell.angle_gamma   90.00
#
_symmetry.space_group_name_H-M   'P 1'
#
loop_
_entity.id
_entity.type
_entity.pdbx_description
1 polymer ?
#
loop_
_entity_poly.entity_id
_entity_poly.type
_entity_poly.pdbx_seq_one_letter_code
_entity_poly.pdbx_strand_id
1 'polypeptide(L)'
;MQDQRLLLTLNGEPFDVMGFVTEAWGRWLSDCSAVKLIDGESGDGHLVLRVLQQHSPPDSFSAKVVRIDRLHHWLLVEASFDTLPPVLVLMRASGDEPLSLETAAVWSGTSQPWRIVPFATHFLRARAPDAPADLLRCAQPRFR
;
A
#
# COMPACT_ATOMS: atom_id res chain seq x y z
N MET A 1 -7.26 14.37 -17.31
CA MET A 1 -6.09 15.19 -16.96
C MET A 1 -4.88 14.53 -17.58
N GLN A 2 -4.15 15.25 -18.45
CA GLN A 2 -2.91 14.76 -19.06
C GLN A 2 -1.82 14.72 -17.98
N ASP A 3 -1.40 13.51 -17.64
CA ASP A 3 -0.39 13.25 -16.63
C ASP A 3 0.97 13.67 -17.20
N GLN A 4 1.49 14.82 -16.74
CA GLN A 4 2.78 15.41 -17.14
C GLN A 4 3.92 14.60 -16.52
N ARG A 5 4.09 13.37 -17.00
CA ARG A 5 5.03 12.42 -16.42
C ARG A 5 6.40 12.60 -17.07
N LEU A 6 7.37 13.05 -16.27
CA LEU A 6 8.75 13.28 -16.69
C LEU A 6 9.62 12.07 -16.31
N LEU A 7 10.07 11.31 -17.31
CA LEU A 7 11.16 10.34 -17.15
C LEU A 7 12.48 10.98 -17.56
N LEU A 8 13.47 10.88 -16.68
CA LEU A 8 14.87 11.10 -17.02
C LEU A 8 15.58 9.76 -17.15
N THR A 9 16.70 9.73 -17.85
CA THR A 9 17.58 8.55 -17.86
C THR A 9 18.77 8.84 -16.96
N LEU A 10 18.93 8.05 -15.89
CA LEU A 10 20.07 8.12 -14.97
C LEU A 10 20.84 6.81 -15.08
N ASN A 11 22.12 6.87 -15.46
CA ASN A 11 22.97 5.68 -15.66
C ASN A 11 22.38 4.62 -16.62
N GLY A 12 21.57 5.03 -17.60
CA GLY A 12 20.93 4.13 -18.56
C GLY A 12 19.56 3.59 -18.11
N GLU A 13 19.10 3.91 -16.90
CA GLU A 13 17.80 3.48 -16.37
C GLU A 13 16.79 4.63 -16.33
N PRO A 14 15.50 4.37 -16.61
CA PRO A 14 14.45 5.38 -16.51
C PRO A 14 14.18 5.76 -15.04
N PHE A 15 14.07 7.06 -14.77
CA PHE A 15 13.84 7.65 -13.47
C PHE A 15 12.65 8.61 -13.51
N ASP A 16 11.61 8.30 -12.74
CA ASP A 16 10.41 9.11 -12.60
C ASP A 16 10.61 10.24 -11.57
N VAL A 17 10.92 11.43 -12.09
CA VAL A 17 11.19 12.63 -11.28
C VAL A 17 9.94 13.10 -10.56
N MET A 18 8.81 13.13 -11.27
CA MET A 18 7.56 13.66 -10.70
C MET A 18 7.03 12.75 -9.59
N GLY A 19 7.13 11.44 -9.78
CA GLY A 19 6.82 10.47 -8.73
C GLY A 19 7.72 10.65 -7.51
N PHE A 20 9.04 10.82 -7.72
CA PHE A 20 9.99 11.02 -6.62
C PHE A 20 9.67 12.28 -5.80
N VAL A 21 9.43 13.41 -6.48
CA VAL A 21 9.08 14.68 -5.83
C VAL A 21 7.77 14.55 -5.06
N THR A 22 6.75 13.94 -5.67
CA THR A 22 5.44 13.75 -5.03
C THR A 22 5.55 12.94 -3.74
N GLU A 23 6.29 11.84 -3.76
CA GLU A 23 6.54 11.02 -2.57
C GLU A 23 7.33 11.78 -1.50
N ALA A 24 8.40 12.48 -1.90
CA ALA A 24 9.22 13.24 -0.96
C ALA A 24 8.43 14.36 -0.28
N TRP A 25 7.63 15.09 -1.06
CA TRP A 25 6.78 16.16 -0.56
C TRP A 25 5.68 15.66 0.36
N GLY A 26 5.03 14.54 -0.02
CA GLY A 26 4.01 13.90 0.81
C GLY A 26 4.52 13.51 2.19
N ARG A 27 5.72 12.93 2.26
CA ARG A 27 6.37 12.58 3.54
C ARG A 27 6.78 13.81 4.35
N TRP A 28 7.32 14.84 3.69
CA TRP A 28 7.78 16.04 4.37
C TRP A 28 6.63 16.82 5.03
N LEU A 29 5.44 16.80 4.42
CA LEU A 29 4.23 17.44 4.95
C LEU A 29 3.43 16.57 5.92
N SER A 30 3.88 15.35 6.22
CA SER A 30 3.16 14.41 7.08
C SER A 30 3.91 14.15 8.37
N ASP A 31 3.17 14.10 9.48
CA ASP A 31 3.68 13.54 10.72
C ASP A 31 3.54 12.01 10.69
N CYS A 32 4.60 11.33 10.25
CA CYS A 32 4.61 9.87 10.19
C CYS A 32 4.89 9.20 11.54
N SER A 33 5.10 9.94 12.63
CA SER A 33 5.41 9.36 13.95
C SER A 33 4.25 8.57 14.54
N ALA A 34 3.01 8.92 14.15
CA ALA A 34 1.80 8.22 14.57
C ALA A 34 1.57 6.89 13.80
N VAL A 35 2.20 6.72 12.62
CA VAL A 35 2.08 5.50 11.81
C VAL A 35 3.03 4.44 12.36
N LYS A 36 2.47 3.32 12.79
CA LYS A 36 3.23 2.23 13.42
C LYS A 36 3.44 1.09 12.42
N LEU A 37 4.68 0.67 12.28
CA LEU A 37 5.00 -0.59 11.63
C LEU A 37 4.58 -1.74 12.55
N ILE A 38 3.76 -2.65 12.04
CA ILE A 38 3.37 -3.87 12.73
C ILE A 38 4.28 -5.01 12.27
N ASP A 39 4.69 -5.83 13.24
CA ASP A 39 5.46 -7.04 12.96
C ASP A 39 4.57 -8.09 12.29
N GLY A 40 5.00 -8.61 11.14
CA GLY A 40 4.28 -9.62 10.37
C GLY A 40 4.12 -10.95 11.11
N GLU A 41 5.03 -11.24 12.04
CA GLU A 41 5.01 -12.47 12.85
C GLU A 41 4.18 -12.32 14.14
N SER A 42 3.65 -11.12 14.41
CA SER A 42 2.77 -10.88 15.56
C SER A 42 1.39 -11.52 15.36
N GLY A 43 0.57 -11.55 16.42
CA GLY A 43 -0.83 -11.99 16.32
C GLY A 43 -1.64 -11.16 15.30
N ASP A 44 -1.41 -9.84 15.27
CA ASP A 44 -2.03 -8.93 14.30
C ASP A 44 -1.57 -9.24 12.87
N GLY A 45 -0.28 -9.53 12.69
CA GLY A 45 0.29 -9.91 11.39
C GLY A 45 -0.29 -11.21 10.84
N HIS A 46 -0.43 -12.23 11.68
CA HIS A 46 -1.10 -13.48 11.31
C HIS A 46 -2.59 -13.28 10.97
N LEU A 47 -3.28 -12.38 11.67
CA LEU A 47 -4.67 -12.07 11.36
C LEU A 47 -4.79 -11.42 9.97
N VAL A 48 -3.95 -10.44 9.66
CA VAL A 48 -3.86 -9.81 8.33
C VAL A 48 -3.63 -10.85 7.25
N LEU A 49 -2.66 -11.75 7.44
CA LEU A 49 -2.35 -12.81 6.47
C LEU A 49 -3.57 -13.71 6.21
N ARG A 50 -4.29 -14.11 7.26
CA ARG A 50 -5.51 -14.93 7.09
C ARG A 50 -6.59 -14.20 6.30
N VAL A 51 -6.82 -12.92 6.58
CA VAL A 51 -7.80 -12.11 5.83
C VAL A 51 -7.43 -12.05 4.35
N LEU A 52 -6.14 -11.87 4.01
CA LEU A 52 -5.67 -11.90 2.62
C LEU A 52 -5.92 -13.25 1.96
N GLN A 53 -5.51 -14.35 2.60
CA GLN A 53 -5.63 -15.71 2.06
C GLN A 53 -7.08 -16.16 1.86
N GLN A 54 -8.02 -15.57 2.60
CA GLN A 54 -9.45 -15.89 2.50
C GLN A 54 -10.19 -15.02 1.48
N HIS A 55 -9.58 -13.92 1.03
CA HIS A 55 -10.30 -12.94 0.20
C HIS A 55 -10.64 -13.48 -1.21
N SER A 56 -9.73 -14.19 -1.87
CA SER A 56 -9.99 -14.77 -3.21
C SER A 56 -9.11 -16.00 -3.49
N PRO A 57 -9.39 -17.16 -2.88
CA PRO A 57 -8.72 -18.41 -3.23
C PRO A 57 -9.04 -18.85 -4.68
N PRO A 58 -8.16 -19.62 -5.35
CA PRO A 58 -6.93 -20.23 -4.82
C PRO A 58 -5.69 -19.32 -4.83
N ASP A 59 -5.67 -18.29 -5.67
CA ASP A 59 -4.44 -17.54 -5.96
C ASP A 59 -3.91 -16.76 -4.75
N SER A 60 -4.80 -16.36 -3.84
CA SER A 60 -4.43 -15.67 -2.59
C SER A 60 -3.81 -16.56 -1.52
N PHE A 61 -3.81 -17.90 -1.64
CA PHE A 61 -3.16 -18.77 -0.64
C PHE A 61 -1.65 -18.55 -0.53
N SER A 62 -1.01 -18.15 -1.64
CA SER A 62 0.42 -17.85 -1.68
C SER A 62 0.79 -16.49 -1.07
N ALA A 63 -0.19 -15.76 -0.53
CA ALA A 63 0.01 -14.45 0.08
C ALA A 63 1.17 -14.49 1.10
N LYS A 64 2.05 -13.50 0.99
CA LYS A 64 3.09 -13.19 1.96
C LYS A 64 2.96 -11.71 2.29
N VAL A 65 2.83 -11.41 3.58
CA VAL A 65 2.81 -10.03 4.06
C VAL A 65 4.23 -9.48 3.98
N VAL A 66 4.41 -8.38 3.24
CA VAL A 66 5.69 -7.68 3.10
C VAL A 66 5.82 -6.58 4.14
N ARG A 67 4.73 -5.84 4.38
CA ARG A 67 4.69 -4.72 5.31
C ARG A 67 3.26 -4.46 5.80
N ILE A 68 3.14 -4.06 7.06
CA ILE A 68 1.88 -3.61 7.65
C ILE A 68 2.14 -2.27 8.34
N ASP A 69 1.50 -1.21 7.87
CA ASP A 69 1.46 0.09 8.52
C ASP A 69 0.09 0.28 9.20
N ARG A 70 0.09 0.75 10.44
CA ARG A 70 -1.14 0.99 11.22
C ARG A 70 -1.27 2.44 11.63
N LEU A 71 -2.48 2.97 11.47
CA LEU A 71 -2.89 4.23 12.09
C LEU A 71 -4.34 4.09 12.58
N HIS A 72 -4.53 4.24 13.89
CA HIS A 72 -5.80 3.99 14.56
C HIS A 72 -6.31 2.56 14.28
N HIS A 73 -7.47 2.46 13.63
CA HIS A 73 -8.16 1.22 13.27
C HIS A 73 -7.97 0.84 11.80
N TRP A 74 -7.09 1.56 11.08
CA TRP A 74 -6.74 1.30 9.70
C TRP A 74 -5.38 0.64 9.58
N LEU A 75 -5.28 -0.30 8.66
CA LEU A 75 -4.04 -0.94 8.24
C LEU A 75 -3.84 -0.70 6.74
N LEU A 76 -2.61 -0.35 6.37
CA LEU A 76 -2.14 -0.39 4.99
C LEU A 76 -1.20 -1.58 4.88
N VAL A 77 -1.59 -2.55 4.06
CA VAL A 77 -0.90 -3.84 3.95
C VAL A 77 -0.33 -3.99 2.55
N GLU A 78 0.98 -4.19 2.48
CA GLU A 78 1.65 -4.64 1.28
C GLU A 78 1.79 -6.16 1.34
N ALA A 79 1.37 -6.83 0.28
CA ALA A 79 1.51 -8.28 0.15
C ALA A 79 2.02 -8.67 -1.24
N SER A 80 2.80 -9.73 -1.28
CA SER A 80 3.27 -10.39 -2.49
C SER A 80 2.65 -11.77 -2.60
N PHE A 81 2.65 -12.32 -3.82
CA PHE A 81 2.15 -13.64 -4.12
C PHE A 81 3.16 -14.36 -5.02
N ASP A 82 3.04 -15.67 -5.12
CA ASP A 82 3.93 -16.44 -5.99
C ASP A 82 3.57 -16.25 -7.48
N THR A 83 2.29 -16.00 -7.80
CA THR A 83 1.78 -15.93 -9.18
C THR A 83 0.99 -14.66 -9.51
N LEU A 84 0.63 -13.85 -8.51
CA LEU A 84 -0.10 -12.59 -8.69
C LEU A 84 0.81 -11.37 -8.57
N PRO A 85 0.47 -10.24 -9.20
CA PRO A 85 1.12 -8.97 -8.93
C PRO A 85 1.04 -8.62 -7.43
N PRO A 86 2.05 -7.92 -6.89
CA PRO A 86 1.97 -7.43 -5.52
C PRO A 86 0.80 -6.46 -5.36
N VAL A 87 0.29 -6.40 -4.14
CA VAL A 87 -0.87 -5.57 -3.80
C VAL A 87 -0.55 -4.62 -2.67
N LEU A 88 -1.23 -3.48 -2.68
CA LEU A 88 -1.34 -2.58 -1.55
C LEU A 88 -2.82 -2.44 -1.23
N VAL A 89 -3.21 -2.85 -0.03
CA VAL A 89 -4.62 -2.93 0.37
C VAL A 89 -4.85 -2.19 1.67
N LEU A 90 -6.03 -1.57 1.77
CA LEU A 90 -6.51 -1.06 3.05
C LEU A 90 -7.34 -2.13 3.76
N MET A 91 -7.13 -2.24 5.06
CA MET A 91 -7.95 -3.03 5.95
C MET A 91 -8.40 -2.17 7.12
N ARG A 92 -9.54 -2.53 7.70
CA ARG A 92 -10.14 -1.78 8.79
C ARG A 92 -10.71 -2.70 9.84
N ALA A 93 -10.43 -2.39 11.10
CA ALA A 93 -11.20 -2.91 12.23
C ALA A 93 -12.31 -1.90 12.55
N SER A 94 -13.57 -2.33 12.63
CA SER A 94 -14.69 -1.44 12.91
C SER A 94 -15.25 -1.72 14.31
N GLY A 95 -14.66 -1.10 15.34
CA GLY A 95 -15.06 -1.35 16.73
C GLY A 95 -14.86 -2.81 17.13
N ASP A 96 -15.96 -3.50 17.43
CA ASP A 96 -15.97 -4.93 17.79
C ASP A 96 -16.00 -5.86 16.56
N GLU A 97 -16.11 -5.32 15.34
CA GLU A 97 -16.09 -6.12 14.12
C GLU A 97 -14.68 -6.68 13.84
N PRO A 98 -14.59 -7.91 13.31
CA PRO A 98 -13.32 -8.49 12.91
C PRO A 98 -12.66 -7.65 11.82
N LEU A 99 -11.33 -7.69 11.77
CA LEU A 99 -10.56 -7.06 10.71
C LEU A 99 -11.09 -7.51 9.35
N SER A 100 -11.43 -6.53 8.51
CA SER A 100 -11.92 -6.78 7.16
C SER A 100 -11.10 -6.01 6.12
N LEU A 101 -11.07 -6.55 4.91
CA LEU A 101 -10.40 -5.95 3.77
C LEU A 101 -11.37 -5.00 3.06
N GLU A 102 -10.92 -3.77 2.82
CA GLU A 102 -11.69 -2.76 2.09
C GLU A 102 -11.62 -3.09 0.59
N THR A 103 -12.56 -3.92 0.11
CA THR A 103 -12.50 -4.56 -1.22
C THR A 103 -12.44 -3.57 -2.39
N ALA A 104 -13.02 -2.39 -2.23
CA ALA A 104 -12.92 -1.31 -3.22
C ALA A 104 -11.52 -0.66 -3.28
N ALA A 105 -10.74 -0.79 -2.20
CA ALA A 105 -9.42 -0.21 -1.97
C ALA A 105 -8.31 -1.27 -1.97
N VAL A 106 -8.31 -2.07 -3.04
CA VAL A 106 -7.25 -3.01 -3.38
C VAL A 106 -6.55 -2.49 -4.62
N TRP A 107 -5.30 -2.04 -4.48
CA TRP A 107 -4.46 -1.73 -5.61
C TRP A 107 -3.58 -2.95 -5.91
N SER A 108 -3.53 -3.37 -7.18
CA SER A 108 -2.69 -4.45 -7.67
C SER A 108 -1.99 -4.00 -8.94
N GLY A 109 -0.69 -4.27 -9.06
CA GLY A 109 0.01 -4.08 -10.31
C GLY A 109 1.49 -3.79 -10.19
N THR A 110 2.09 -3.58 -11.34
CA THR A 110 3.42 -3.02 -11.51
C THR A 110 3.28 -1.73 -12.30
N SER A 111 4.08 -0.71 -11.98
CA SER A 111 4.04 0.57 -12.72
C SER A 111 5.36 0.92 -13.39
N GLN A 112 6.30 -0.01 -13.52
CA GLN A 112 7.58 0.26 -14.16
C GLN A 112 7.38 0.93 -15.54
N PRO A 113 8.13 1.99 -15.86
CA PRO A 113 9.23 2.59 -15.08
C PRO A 113 8.81 3.65 -14.03
N TRP A 114 7.52 3.91 -13.88
CA TRP A 114 6.97 4.90 -12.95
C TRP A 114 7.02 4.42 -11.52
N ARG A 115 7.16 5.35 -10.56
CA ARG A 115 7.11 4.99 -9.14
C ARG A 115 5.69 4.63 -8.73
N ILE A 116 5.52 3.49 -8.06
CA ILE A 116 4.19 2.94 -7.73
C ILE A 116 3.46 3.79 -6.68
N VAL A 117 4.17 4.32 -5.68
CA VAL A 117 3.56 4.87 -4.46
C VAL A 117 2.56 5.99 -4.76
N PRO A 118 2.84 6.99 -5.61
CA PRO A 118 1.89 8.04 -5.93
C PRO A 118 0.60 7.51 -6.57
N PHE A 119 0.70 6.53 -7.49
CA PHE A 119 -0.47 5.95 -8.16
C PHE A 119 -1.29 5.10 -7.20
N ALA A 120 -0.65 4.20 -6.46
CA ALA A 120 -1.32 3.32 -5.51
C ALA A 120 -2.00 4.13 -4.40
N THR A 121 -1.30 5.09 -3.79
CA THR A 121 -1.88 5.92 -2.72
C THR A 121 -2.98 6.86 -3.21
N HIS A 122 -2.88 7.40 -4.43
CA HIS A 122 -3.95 8.17 -5.05
C HIS A 122 -5.20 7.31 -5.29
N PHE A 123 -5.01 6.12 -5.87
CA PHE A 123 -6.10 5.16 -6.09
C PHE A 123 -6.78 4.78 -4.78
N LEU A 124 -6.00 4.39 -3.76
CA LEU A 124 -6.52 3.98 -2.46
C LEU A 124 -7.29 5.12 -1.79
N ARG A 125 -6.80 6.36 -1.85
CA ARG A 125 -7.51 7.53 -1.32
C ARG A 125 -8.84 7.76 -2.01
N ALA A 126 -8.92 7.56 -3.32
CA ALA A 126 -10.17 7.71 -4.07
C ALA A 126 -11.20 6.63 -3.73
N ARG A 127 -10.75 5.45 -3.28
CA ARG A 127 -11.61 4.29 -3.00
C ARG A 127 -11.99 4.14 -1.52
N ALA A 128 -11.17 4.67 -0.62
CA ALA A 128 -11.41 4.71 0.81
C ALA A 128 -11.18 6.15 1.33
N PRO A 129 -12.12 7.08 1.08
CA PRO A 129 -11.97 8.49 1.48
C PRO A 129 -11.87 8.68 3.00
N ASP A 130 -12.40 7.72 3.78
CA ASP A 130 -12.36 7.73 5.25
C ASP A 130 -11.03 7.24 5.83
N ALA A 131 -10.13 6.69 4.98
CA ALA A 131 -8.82 6.25 5.42
C ALA A 131 -7.95 7.46 5.83
N PRO A 132 -7.22 7.39 6.96
CA PRO A 132 -6.35 8.47 7.40
C PRO A 132 -5.36 8.87 6.30
N ALA A 133 -5.38 10.14 5.88
CA ALA A 133 -4.52 10.60 4.80
C ALA A 133 -3.03 10.40 5.11
N ASP A 134 -2.62 10.48 6.38
CA ASP A 134 -1.25 10.23 6.82
C ASP A 134 -0.84 8.78 6.66
N LEU A 135 -1.74 7.81 6.84
CA LEU A 135 -1.42 6.40 6.60
C LEU A 135 -0.99 6.17 5.15
N LEU A 136 -1.67 6.82 4.19
CA LEU A 136 -1.33 6.74 2.77
C LEU A 136 -0.12 7.61 2.39
N ARG A 137 0.03 8.81 2.97
CA ARG A 137 1.17 9.71 2.70
C ARG A 137 2.50 9.16 3.23
N CYS A 138 2.44 8.43 4.35
CA CYS A 138 3.60 7.80 4.98
C CYS A 138 3.89 6.40 4.44
N ALA A 139 3.14 5.94 3.43
CA ALA A 139 3.35 4.63 2.81
C ALA A 139 4.78 4.50 2.26
N GLN A 140 5.46 3.43 2.65
CA GLN A 140 6.79 3.07 2.15
C GLN A 140 6.79 1.62 1.65
N PRO A 141 5.96 1.30 0.65
CA PRO A 141 5.91 -0.05 0.14
C PRO A 141 7.25 -0.40 -0.51
N ARG A 142 7.63 -1.67 -0.37
CA ARG A 142 8.91 -2.23 -0.80
C ARG A 142 8.80 -2.97 -2.12
N PHE A 143 7.78 -2.65 -2.94
CA PHE A 143 7.52 -3.27 -4.24
C PHE A 143 8.83 -3.59 -4.96
N ARG A 144 9.12 -4.89 -5.09
CA ARG A 144 10.25 -5.41 -5.85
C ARG A 144 9.75 -5.92 -7.19
#